data_AF-A0A957FK08-F1
#
_entry.id   AF-A0A957FK08-F1
#
_cell.length_a   1.000
_cell.length_b   1.000
_cell.length_c   1.000
_cell.angle_alpha   90.00
_cell.angle_beta   90.00
_cell.angle_gamma   90.00
#
_symmetry.space_group_name_H-M   'P 1'
#
loop_
_entity.id
_entity.type
_entity.pdbx_description
1 polymer ?
#
loop_
_entity_poly.entity_id
_entity_poly.type
_entity_poly.pdbx_seq_one_letter_code
_entity_poly.pdbx_strand_id
1 'polypeptide(L)'
;MDVSVQKHDAVYTADGEHLGNVVRVYTQPDEHEVNPKLKLYKHYMLLANESFGDDYYVPTFFIAQRDDKAKRVELTLKFKQVLHETMARKPQFIALGQATVE
;
A
#
# COMPACT_ATOMS: atom_id res chain seq x y z
N MET A 1 -11.76 8.74 -5.28
CA MET A 1 -12.44 7.92 -4.28
C MET A 1 -11.38 7.50 -3.29
N ASP A 2 -11.40 8.04 -2.08
CA ASP A 2 -10.59 7.52 -0.98
C ASP A 2 -11.23 6.20 -0.54
N VAL A 3 -10.66 5.08 -0.99
CA VAL A 3 -11.07 3.77 -0.49
C VAL A 3 -10.53 3.65 0.92
N SER A 4 -11.42 3.64 1.92
CA SER A 4 -11.06 3.46 3.33
C SER A 4 -10.61 2.01 3.55
N VAL A 5 -9.30 1.82 3.64
CA VAL A 5 -8.67 0.54 4.01
C VAL A 5 -8.65 0.41 5.52
N GLN A 6 -8.84 -0.80 6.03
CA GLN A 6 -8.75 -1.10 7.45
C GLN A 6 -7.55 -1.99 7.75
N LYS A 7 -7.05 -1.87 8.98
CA LYS A 7 -6.05 -2.79 9.52
C LYS A 7 -6.57 -4.22 9.44
N HIS A 8 -5.68 -5.15 9.07
CA HIS A 8 -5.94 -6.56 8.81
C HIS A 8 -6.73 -6.90 7.55
N ASP A 9 -7.06 -5.93 6.69
CA ASP A 9 -7.56 -6.26 5.36
C ASP A 9 -6.47 -7.03 4.59
N ALA A 10 -6.87 -8.14 3.95
CA ALA A 10 -6.00 -8.92 3.08
C ALA A 10 -5.92 -8.29 1.69
N VAL A 11 -4.70 -8.08 1.18
CA VAL A 11 -4.46 -7.38 -0.08
C VAL A 11 -4.05 -8.35 -1.16
N TYR A 12 -4.75 -8.27 -2.28
CA TYR A 12 -4.52 -9.09 -3.46
C TYR A 12 -4.20 -8.23 -4.68
N THR A 13 -3.32 -8.74 -5.53
CA THR A 13 -2.97 -8.11 -6.80
C THR A 13 -4.06 -8.35 -7.85
N ALA A 14 -4.01 -7.62 -8.97
CA ALA A 14 -4.96 -7.73 -10.06
C ALA A 14 -5.00 -9.13 -10.72
N ASP A 15 -3.92 -9.89 -10.59
CA ASP A 15 -3.79 -11.28 -11.03
C ASP A 15 -4.16 -12.31 -9.94
N GLY A 16 -4.63 -11.84 -8.77
CA GLY A 16 -5.17 -12.70 -7.71
C GLY A 16 -4.15 -13.22 -6.70
N GLU A 17 -2.89 -12.77 -6.78
CA GLU A 17 -1.85 -13.17 -5.81
C GLU A 17 -2.04 -12.44 -4.49
N HIS A 18 -1.90 -13.17 -3.37
CA HIS A 18 -1.95 -12.59 -2.04
C HIS A 18 -0.63 -11.89 -1.71
N LEU A 19 -0.69 -10.59 -1.47
CA LEU A 19 0.49 -9.78 -1.19
C LEU A 19 0.79 -9.68 0.31
N GLY A 20 -0.25 -9.67 1.16
CA GLY A 20 -0.12 -9.57 2.61
C GLY A 20 -1.31 -8.85 3.24
N ASN A 21 -1.24 -8.66 4.56
CA ASN A 21 -2.29 -8.01 5.33
C ASN A 21 -1.88 -6.58 5.69
N VAL A 22 -2.83 -5.65 5.68
CA VAL A 22 -2.60 -4.26 6.07
C VAL A 22 -2.24 -4.17 7.56
N VAL A 23 -1.07 -3.63 7.85
CA VAL A 23 -0.58 -3.40 9.21
C VAL A 23 -0.88 -1.97 9.66
N ARG A 24 -0.60 -1.00 8.79
CA ARG A 24 -0.70 0.46 9.03
C ARG A 24 -0.95 1.19 7.72
N VAL A 25 -1.56 2.36 7.80
CA VAL A 25 -1.57 3.33 6.69
C VAL A 25 -0.70 4.51 7.09
N TYR A 26 0.23 4.86 6.20
CA TYR A 26 1.10 6.02 6.33
C TYR A 26 0.62 7.14 5.44
N THR A 27 0.46 8.33 6.01
CA THR A 27 0.11 9.55 5.31
C THR A 27 1.33 10.45 5.23
N GLN A 28 1.71 10.83 4.01
CA GLN A 28 2.76 11.81 3.77
C GLN A 28 2.28 13.21 4.23
N PRO A 29 3.15 14.07 4.81
CA PRO A 29 2.74 15.41 5.23
C PRO A 29 2.22 16.27 4.07
N ASP A 30 1.34 17.23 4.36
CA ASP A 30 0.76 18.14 3.35
C ASP A 30 1.80 19.02 2.66
N GLU A 31 2.94 19.25 3.32
CA GLU A 31 4.05 20.06 2.80
C GLU A 31 4.82 19.39 1.65
N HIS A 32 4.65 18.07 1.46
CA HIS A 32 5.30 17.34 0.37
C HIS A 32 4.44 17.33 -0.90
N GLU A 33 5.10 17.46 -2.06
CA GLU A 33 4.43 17.36 -3.35
C GLU A 33 3.87 15.93 -3.57
N VAL A 34 2.57 15.84 -3.88
CA VAL A 34 1.93 14.63 -4.37
C VAL A 34 1.89 14.68 -5.89
N ASN A 35 2.59 13.75 -6.53
CA ASN A 35 2.71 13.69 -7.98
C ASN A 35 2.78 12.23 -8.46
N PRO A 36 1.65 11.63 -8.86
CA PRO A 36 1.59 10.26 -9.34
C PRO A 36 2.48 9.99 -10.57
N LYS A 37 2.74 11.00 -11.41
CA LYS A 37 3.65 10.85 -12.57
C LYS A 37 5.10 10.63 -12.14
N LEU A 38 5.46 11.16 -10.97
CA LEU A 38 6.76 10.98 -10.33
C LEU A 38 6.75 9.89 -9.25
N LYS A 39 5.65 9.12 -9.13
CA LYS A 39 5.44 8.09 -8.10
C LYS A 39 5.49 8.62 -6.67
N LEU A 40 5.11 9.88 -6.47
CA LEU A 40 4.95 10.51 -5.17
C LEU A 40 3.47 10.46 -4.79
N TYR A 41 3.12 9.62 -3.82
CA TYR A 41 1.73 9.38 -3.44
C TYR A 41 1.45 9.87 -2.01
N LYS A 42 0.20 10.26 -1.75
CA LYS A 42 -0.17 10.79 -0.44
C LYS A 42 -0.22 9.72 0.66
N HIS A 43 -0.76 8.54 0.36
CA HIS A 43 -0.98 7.49 1.34
C HIS A 43 -0.38 6.16 0.88
N TYR A 44 0.24 5.44 1.81
CA TYR A 44 0.85 4.13 1.60
C TYR A 44 0.36 3.13 2.64
N MET A 45 -0.05 1.95 2.20
CA MET A 45 -0.31 0.82 3.07
C MET A 45 1.00 0.08 3.35
N LEU A 46 1.30 -0.15 4.62
CA LEU A 46 2.28 -1.17 5.00
C LEU A 46 1.58 -2.51 5.07
N LEU A 47 2.04 -3.44 4.24
CA LEU A 47 1.55 -4.81 4.17
C LEU A 47 2.61 -5.74 4.76
N ALA A 48 2.22 -6.59 5.70
CA ALA A 48 3.06 -7.68 6.17
C ALA A 48 2.68 -8.95 5.40
N ASN A 49 3.67 -9.54 4.74
CA ASN A 49 3.54 -10.86 4.15
C ASN A 49 4.09 -11.91 5.12
N GLU A 50 3.19 -12.55 5.86
CA GLU A 50 3.59 -13.58 6.84
C GLU A 50 4.16 -14.84 6.20
N SER A 51 3.88 -15.10 4.91
CA SER A 51 4.37 -16.29 4.21
C SER A 51 5.85 -16.19 3.84
N PHE A 52 6.32 -14.99 3.52
CA PHE A 52 7.71 -14.75 3.09
C PHE A 52 8.51 -13.89 4.08
N GLY A 53 7.86 -13.30 5.09
CA GLY A 53 8.49 -12.41 6.06
C GLY A 53 8.85 -11.03 5.52
N ASP A 54 8.29 -10.65 4.36
CA ASP A 54 8.55 -9.38 3.70
C ASP A 54 7.51 -8.31 4.06
N ASP A 55 7.94 -7.05 4.02
CA ASP A 55 7.10 -5.87 4.13
C ASP A 55 6.96 -5.17 2.76
N TYR A 56 5.75 -4.77 2.41
CA TYR A 56 5.47 -3.97 1.22
C TYR A 56 4.84 -2.63 1.59
N TYR A 57 5.28 -1.56 0.93
CA TYR A 57 4.77 -0.19 1.08
C TYR A 57 4.03 0.20 -0.21
N VAL A 58 2.73 -0.09 -0.25
CA VAL A 58 1.92 0.04 -1.47
C VAL A 58 1.07 1.30 -1.42
N PRO A 59 1.15 2.21 -2.41
CA PRO A 59 0.28 3.36 -2.50
C PRO A 59 -1.21 2.98 -2.55
N THR A 60 -2.05 3.67 -1.77
CA THR A 60 -3.51 3.48 -1.83
C THR A 60 -4.10 3.87 -3.19
N PHE A 61 -3.38 4.69 -3.96
CA PHE A 61 -3.71 5.03 -5.34
C PHE A 61 -3.94 3.80 -6.23
N PHE A 62 -3.29 2.68 -5.93
CA PHE A 62 -3.43 1.45 -6.71
C PHE A 62 -4.61 0.58 -6.30
N ILE A 63 -5.41 0.97 -5.30
CA ILE A 63 -6.59 0.20 -4.90
C ILE A 63 -7.65 0.30 -5.98
N ALA A 64 -8.07 -0.84 -6.50
CA ALA A 64 -9.19 -0.96 -7.42
C ALA A 64 -10.51 -0.96 -6.66
N GLN A 65 -10.63 -1.83 -5.66
CA GLN A 65 -11.83 -2.00 -4.86
C GLN A 65 -11.53 -2.65 -3.50
N ARG A 66 -12.51 -2.55 -2.60
CA ARG A 66 -12.49 -3.18 -1.29
C ARG A 66 -13.82 -3.90 -1.06
N ASP A 67 -13.75 -5.17 -0.66
CA ASP A 67 -14.89 -5.96 -0.19
C ASP A 67 -14.89 -5.97 1.34
N ASP A 68 -15.82 -5.22 1.94
CA ASP A 68 -15.95 -5.10 3.39
C ASP A 68 -16.35 -6.41 4.09
N LYS A 69 -17.08 -7.31 3.39
CA LYS A 69 -17.52 -8.59 3.95
C LYS A 69 -16.36 -9.58 3.98
N ALA A 70 -15.59 -9.62 2.91
CA ALA A 70 -14.43 -10.51 2.80
C ALA A 70 -13.17 -9.94 3.47
N LYS A 71 -13.19 -8.67 3.93
CA LYS A 71 -11.99 -7.94 4.41
C LYS A 71 -10.85 -8.01 3.40
N ARG A 72 -11.21 -7.81 2.14
CA ARG A 72 -10.32 -8.00 0.99
C ARG A 72 -10.16 -6.69 0.22
N VAL A 73 -8.92 -6.34 -0.09
CA VAL A 73 -8.57 -5.20 -0.95
C VAL A 73 -7.95 -5.75 -2.22
N GLU A 74 -8.41 -5.27 -3.37
CA GLU A 74 -7.86 -5.63 -4.67
C GLU A 74 -7.11 -4.44 -5.25
N LEU A 75 -5.91 -4.70 -5.75
CA LEU A 75 -5.08 -3.72 -6.42
C LEU A 75 -5.30 -3.76 -7.93
N THR A 76 -5.01 -2.64 -8.58
CA THR A 76 -4.89 -2.52 -10.05
C THR A 76 -3.56 -3.06 -10.57
N LEU A 77 -2.57 -3.27 -9.69
CA LEU A 77 -1.24 -3.78 -10.02
C LEU A 77 -1.21 -5.31 -10.03
N LYS A 78 -0.48 -5.88 -10.99
CA LYS A 78 -0.08 -7.30 -11.00
C LYS A 78 1.08 -7.57 -10.05
N PHE A 79 1.22 -8.80 -9.56
CA PHE A 79 2.28 -9.17 -8.62
C PHE A 79 3.69 -8.85 -9.14
N LYS A 80 3.95 -9.15 -10.41
CA LYS A 80 5.23 -8.82 -11.05
C LYS A 80 5.53 -7.31 -11.02
N GLN A 81 4.51 -6.45 -11.14
CA GLN A 81 4.71 -4.99 -11.06
C GLN A 81 5.08 -4.57 -9.63
N VAL A 82 4.47 -5.17 -8.60
CA VAL A 82 4.82 -4.88 -7.20
C VAL A 82 6.31 -5.15 -6.94
N LEU A 83 6.83 -6.27 -7.44
CA LEU A 83 8.25 -6.62 -7.31
C LEU A 83 9.17 -5.65 -8.08
N HIS A 84 8.81 -5.28 -9.32
CA HIS A 84 9.64 -4.39 -10.14
C HIS A 84 9.58 -2.92 -9.71
N GLU A 85 8.47 -2.47 -9.13
CA GLU A 85 8.29 -1.08 -8.69
C GLU A 85 8.94 -0.79 -7.33
N THR A 86 9.75 -1.70 -6.82
CA THR A 86 10.50 -1.55 -5.55
C THR A 86 9.60 -1.28 -4.35
N MET A 87 8.37 -1.79 -4.37
CA MET A 87 7.40 -1.60 -3.28
C MET A 87 7.84 -2.26 -1.97
N ALA A 88 8.87 -3.12 -1.99
CA ALA A 88 9.53 -3.63 -0.78
C ALA A 88 10.45 -2.59 -0.09
N ARG A 89 10.70 -1.43 -0.72
CA ARG A 89 11.53 -0.36 -0.14
C ARG A 89 10.64 0.59 0.65
N LYS A 90 11.01 0.82 1.91
CA LYS A 90 10.40 1.83 2.77
C LYS A 90 10.56 3.23 2.14
N PRO A 91 9.46 3.97 1.88
CA PRO A 91 9.51 5.35 1.44
C PRO A 91 10.31 6.25 2.39
N GLN A 92 11.03 7.22 1.83
CA GLN A 92 11.96 8.06 2.59
C GLN A 92 11.28 8.85 3.73
N PHE A 93 10.12 9.44 3.49
CA PHE A 93 9.39 10.19 4.52
C PHE A 93 8.96 9.30 5.70
N ILE A 94 8.68 8.01 5.45
CA ILE A 94 8.41 7.03 6.50
C ILE A 94 9.70 6.69 7.25
N ALA A 95 10.80 6.48 6.53
CA ALA A 95 12.10 6.19 7.13
C ALA A 95 12.62 7.33 8.02
N LEU A 96 12.31 8.58 7.67
CA LEU A 96 12.66 9.78 8.43
C LEU A 96 11.68 10.10 9.57
N GLY A 97 10.64 9.28 9.77
CA GLY A 97 9.64 9.49 10.83
C GLY A 97 8.73 10.71 10.59
N GLN A 98 8.59 11.14 9.34
CA GLN A 98 7.78 12.31 8.96
C GLN A 98 6.33 11.92 8.67
N ALA A 99 6.02 10.63 8.54
CA ALA A 99 4.68 10.17 8.22
C ALA A 99 3.73 10.24 9.43
N THR A 100 2.49 10.64 9.20
CA THR A 100 1.38 10.39 10.13
C THR A 100 0.91 8.95 9.95
N VAL A 101 0.51 8.29 11.03
CA VAL A 101 0.09 6.88 11.02
C VAL A 101 -1.36 6.76 11.44
N GLU A 102 -2.12 6.01 10.64
CA GLU A 102 -3.51 5.62 10.89
C GLU A 102 -3.62 4.10 11.08
#